data_AF-A0A439UL69-F1
#
_entry.id   AF-A0A439UL69-F1
#
_cell.length_a   1.000
_cell.length_b   1.000
_cell.length_c   1.000
_cell.angle_alpha   90.00
_cell.angle_beta   90.00
_cell.angle_gamma   90.00
#
_symmetry.space_group_name_H-M   'P 1'
#
loop_
_entity.id
_entity.type
_entity.pdbx_description
1 polymer ?
#
loop_
_entity_poly.entity_id
_entity_poly.type
_entity_poly.pdbx_seq_one_letter_code
_entity_poly.pdbx_strand_id
1 'polypeptide(L)'
;MSRSLVINFNTDQAELYGLIHRVRNFGEDVHRFLQTNGWGEINMGEVDAATTQLIIREIKHSKLRRVTVWVEAEMRRSHLFGVVEVR
;
A
#
# COMPACT_ATOMS: atom_id res chain seq x y z
N MET A 1 -17.54 -3.37 -10.93
CA MET A 1 -16.99 -4.03 -9.73
C MET A 1 -15.69 -3.34 -9.38
N SER A 2 -15.63 -2.69 -8.22
CA SER A 2 -14.36 -2.21 -7.65
C SER A 2 -13.56 -3.41 -7.15
N ARG A 3 -12.24 -3.37 -7.33
CA ARG A 3 -11.33 -4.33 -6.71
C ARG A 3 -10.51 -3.62 -5.65
N SER A 4 -10.07 -4.38 -4.67
CA SER A 4 -9.17 -3.94 -3.61
C SER A 4 -7.82 -4.61 -3.78
N LEU A 5 -6.79 -3.95 -3.25
CA LEU A 5 -5.44 -4.47 -3.20
C LEU A 5 -4.99 -4.40 -1.76
N VAL A 6 -4.56 -5.54 -1.25
CA VAL A 6 -4.15 -5.72 0.13
C VAL A 6 -2.65 -5.93 0.14
N ILE A 7 -1.95 -5.11 0.91
CA ILE A 7 -0.50 -5.18 1.11
C ILE A 7 -0.29 -5.80 2.48
N ASN A 8 0.26 -7.01 2.54
CA ASN A 8 0.61 -7.69 3.78
C ASN A 8 2.13 -7.62 3.98
N PHE A 9 2.60 -6.95 5.04
CA PHE A 9 4.02 -6.89 5.34
C PHE A 9 4.51 -8.21 5.95
N ASN A 10 5.68 -8.69 5.53
CA ASN A 10 6.28 -9.93 6.01
C ASN A 10 7.20 -9.67 7.22
N THR A 11 6.64 -9.12 8.27
CA THR A 11 7.33 -8.73 9.50
C THR A 11 6.30 -8.61 10.62
N ASP A 12 6.71 -8.80 11.87
CA ASP A 12 5.81 -8.65 12.99
C ASP A 12 5.50 -7.17 13.28
N GLN A 13 4.50 -6.93 14.12
CA GLN A 13 4.06 -5.57 14.42
C GLN A 13 5.15 -4.76 15.18
N ALA A 14 5.97 -5.41 16.00
CA ALA A 14 7.01 -4.74 16.78
C ALA A 14 8.16 -4.25 15.89
N GLU A 15 8.59 -5.08 14.94
CA GLU A 15 9.53 -4.71 13.89
C GLU A 15 8.95 -3.60 12.99
N LEU A 16 7.65 -3.69 12.64
CA LEU A 16 7.00 -2.67 11.83
C LEU A 16 6.95 -1.30 12.54
N TYR A 17 6.77 -1.27 13.86
CA TYR A 17 6.88 -0.02 14.64
C TYR A 17 8.27 0.61 14.53
N GLY A 18 9.34 -0.20 14.50
CA GLY A 18 10.70 0.28 14.22
C GLY A 18 10.85 0.87 12.80
N LEU A 19 9.96 0.49 11.88
CA LEU A 19 9.92 0.96 10.50
C LEU A 19 8.78 1.97 10.23
N ILE A 20 8.13 2.50 11.27
CA ILE A 20 6.96 3.40 11.18
C ILE A 20 7.16 4.53 10.16
N HIS A 21 8.34 5.16 10.16
CA HIS A 21 8.64 6.25 9.23
C HIS A 21 8.71 5.78 7.77
N ARG A 22 9.22 4.57 7.51
CA ARG A 22 9.25 4.01 6.16
C ARG A 22 7.84 3.63 5.70
N VAL A 23 7.05 3.03 6.58
CA VAL A 23 5.65 2.67 6.28
C VAL A 23 4.81 3.91 6.01
N ARG A 24 5.01 5.00 6.78
CA ARG A 24 4.34 6.28 6.54
C ARG A 24 4.74 6.90 5.21
N ASN A 25 6.03 7.03 4.93
CA ASN A 25 6.51 7.55 3.65
C ASN A 25 5.97 6.74 2.47
N PHE A 26 5.99 5.41 2.58
CA PHE A 26 5.42 4.51 1.60
C PHE A 26 3.91 4.74 1.40
N GLY A 27 3.15 4.82 2.49
CA GLY A 27 1.70 5.05 2.44
C GLY A 27 1.34 6.42 1.86
N GLU A 28 2.11 7.47 2.18
CA GLU A 28 1.96 8.81 1.60
C GLU A 28 2.24 8.82 0.09
N ASP A 29 3.28 8.11 -0.35
CA ASP A 29 3.61 8.00 -1.78
C ASP A 29 2.53 7.22 -2.54
N VAL A 30 2.01 6.13 -1.95
CA VAL A 30 0.85 5.41 -2.48
C VAL A 30 -0.37 6.33 -2.57
N HIS A 31 -0.70 7.06 -1.51
CA HIS A 31 -1.81 8.01 -1.49
C HIS A 31 -1.65 9.07 -2.59
N ARG A 32 -0.48 9.71 -2.69
CA ARG A 32 -0.18 10.73 -3.70
C ARG A 32 -0.32 10.17 -5.13
N PHE A 33 0.20 8.97 -5.37
CA PHE A 33 0.09 8.30 -6.66
C PHE A 33 -1.37 8.03 -7.05
N LEU A 34 -2.15 7.48 -6.12
CA LEU A 34 -3.56 7.15 -6.36
C LEU A 34 -4.41 8.40 -6.60
N GLN A 35 -4.20 9.44 -5.79
CA GLN A 35 -4.92 10.72 -5.88
C GLN A 35 -4.61 11.44 -7.20
N THR A 36 -3.34 11.53 -7.59
CA THR A 36 -2.90 12.17 -8.85
C THR A 36 -3.57 11.54 -10.07
N ASN A 37 -3.82 10.22 -10.01
CA ASN A 37 -4.34 9.47 -11.14
C ASN A 37 -5.86 9.19 -11.05
N GLY A 38 -6.47 9.37 -9.88
CA GLY A 38 -7.85 8.98 -9.60
C GLY A 38 -8.11 7.48 -9.83
N TRP A 39 -7.18 6.63 -9.36
CA TRP A 39 -7.18 5.18 -9.63
C TRP A 39 -7.58 4.31 -8.45
N GLY A 40 -7.78 4.87 -7.26
CA GLY A 40 -8.20 4.19 -6.04
C GLY A 40 -7.95 5.07 -4.82
N GLU A 41 -8.13 4.51 -3.63
CA GLU A 41 -7.96 5.22 -2.36
C GLU A 41 -7.26 4.32 -1.33
N ILE A 42 -6.44 4.90 -0.45
CA ILE A 42 -5.79 4.20 0.66
C ILE A 42 -6.25 4.84 1.98
N ASN A 43 -6.43 4.02 3.01
CA ASN A 43 -6.78 4.52 4.34
C ASN A 43 -5.53 5.00 5.08
N MET A 44 -5.37 6.32 5.20
CA MET A 44 -4.23 6.92 5.91
C MET A 44 -4.22 6.59 7.41
N GLY A 45 -5.37 6.27 8.01
CA GLY A 45 -5.41 5.79 9.40
C GLY A 45 -4.70 4.44 9.59
N GLU A 46 -4.74 3.55 8.59
CA GLU A 46 -3.97 2.29 8.59
C GLU A 46 -2.46 2.57 8.47
N VAL A 47 -2.10 3.55 7.62
CA VAL A 47 -0.71 4.00 7.44
C VAL A 47 -0.12 4.55 8.74
N ASP A 48 -0.87 5.40 9.44
CA ASP A 48 -0.40 6.05 10.67
C ASP A 48 -0.26 5.10 11.86
N ALA A 49 -1.07 4.03 11.87
CA ALA A 49 -1.12 3.03 12.92
C ALA A 49 -0.03 1.96 12.83
N ALA A 50 0.79 1.92 11.75
CA ALA A 50 1.72 0.82 11.47
C ALA A 50 1.05 -0.55 11.56
N THR A 51 -0.11 -0.70 10.91
CA THR A 51 -0.72 -2.02 10.78
C THR A 51 0.15 -2.91 9.89
N THR A 52 0.18 -4.21 10.18
CA THR A 52 0.86 -5.22 9.34
C THR A 52 0.24 -5.36 7.94
N GLN A 53 -0.88 -4.67 7.71
CA GLN A 53 -1.62 -4.66 6.46
C GLN A 53 -2.02 -3.23 6.08
N LEU A 54 -1.94 -2.92 4.77
CA LEU A 54 -2.54 -1.71 4.19
C LEU A 54 -3.51 -2.09 3.08
N ILE A 55 -4.66 -1.42 3.02
CA ILE A 55 -5.70 -1.72 2.03
C ILE A 55 -5.90 -0.53 1.09
N ILE A 56 -5.71 -0.78 -0.21
CA ILE A 56 -6.10 0.12 -1.29
C ILE A 56 -7.47 -0.32 -1.81
N ARG A 57 -8.45 0.59 -1.77
CA ARG A 57 -9.84 0.36 -2.16
C ARG A 57 -10.16 1.05 -3.48
N GLU A 58 -11.31 0.68 -4.03
CA GLU A 58 -11.92 1.32 -5.21
C GLU A 58 -11.05 1.36 -6.47
N ILE A 59 -10.19 0.36 -6.64
CA ILE A 59 -9.30 0.31 -7.79
C ILE A 59 -10.11 0.03 -9.06
N LYS A 60 -9.97 0.92 -10.04
CA LYS A 60 -10.55 0.73 -11.39
C LYS A 60 -9.98 -0.55 -12.00
N HIS A 61 -10.84 -1.42 -12.50
CA HIS A 61 -10.44 -2.72 -13.08
C HIS A 61 -9.33 -2.60 -14.14
N SER A 62 -9.42 -1.61 -15.04
CA SER A 62 -8.43 -1.37 -16.09
C SER A 62 -7.07 -0.88 -15.58
N LYS A 63 -6.98 -0.47 -14.31
CA LYS A 63 -5.78 0.07 -13.67
C LYS A 63 -5.15 -0.88 -12.67
N LEU A 64 -5.86 -1.90 -12.22
CA LEU A 64 -5.42 -2.85 -11.20
C LEU A 64 -3.97 -3.33 -11.42
N ARG A 65 -3.67 -3.90 -12.58
CA ARG A 65 -2.32 -4.40 -12.89
C ARG A 65 -1.25 -3.31 -12.77
N ARG A 66 -1.54 -2.07 -13.20
CA ARG A 66 -0.58 -0.96 -13.11
C ARG A 66 -0.39 -0.53 -11.66
N VAL A 67 -1.46 -0.47 -10.88
CA VAL A 67 -1.39 -0.16 -9.45
C VAL A 67 -0.57 -1.23 -8.73
N THR A 68 -0.85 -2.52 -8.95
CA THR A 68 -0.07 -3.63 -8.35
C THR A 68 1.41 -3.53 -8.66
N VAL A 69 1.79 -3.42 -9.94
CA VAL A 69 3.21 -3.35 -10.34
C VAL A 69 3.90 -2.11 -9.74
N TRP A 70 3.21 -0.98 -9.70
CA TRP A 70 3.76 0.24 -9.12
C TRP A 70 3.95 0.09 -7.61
N VAL A 71 2.95 -0.42 -6.89
CA VAL A 71 3.00 -0.67 -5.44
C VAL A 71 4.15 -1.63 -5.10
N GLU A 72 4.32 -2.73 -5.83
CA GLU A 72 5.43 -3.67 -5.63
C GLU A 72 6.81 -3.05 -5.89
N ALA A 73 6.92 -2.14 -6.86
CA ALA A 73 8.15 -1.40 -7.11
C ALA A 73 8.44 -0.41 -5.97
N GLU A 74 7.41 0.27 -5.48
CA GLU A 74 7.50 1.25 -4.40
C GLU A 74 7.83 0.60 -3.05
N MET A 75 7.28 -0.58 -2.76
CA MET A 75 7.65 -1.39 -1.60
C MET A 75 9.14 -1.74 -1.63
N ARG A 76 9.65 -2.19 -2.78
CA ARG A 76 11.08 -2.50 -2.95
C ARG A 76 11.96 -1.28 -2.77
N ARG A 77 11.56 -0.12 -3.34
CA ARG A 77 12.27 1.16 -3.17
C ARG A 77 12.34 1.59 -1.71
N SER A 78 11.27 1.35 -0.96
CA SER A 78 11.14 1.68 0.45
C SER A 78 11.79 0.65 1.39
N HIS A 79 12.40 -0.40 0.86
CA HIS A 79 12.93 -1.55 1.61
C HIS A 79 11.88 -2.18 2.54
N LEU A 80 10.64 -2.26 2.07
CA LEU A 80 9.53 -2.95 2.73
C LEU A 80 9.29 -4.29 2.03
N PHE A 81 9.20 -5.37 2.80
CA PHE A 81 8.98 -6.72 2.29
C PHE A 81 7.56 -7.18 2.64
N GLY A 82 6.91 -7.84 1.69
CA GLY A 82 5.53 -8.27 1.87
C GLY A 82 4.95 -8.89 0.61
N VAL A 83 3.67 -9.21 0.69
CA VAL A 83 2.87 -9.78 -0.41
C VAL A 83 1.77 -8.82 -0.77
N VAL A 84 1.55 -8.65 -2.07
CA VAL A 84 0.45 -7.85 -2.61
C VAL A 84 -0.62 -8.80 -3.15
N GLU A 85 -1.81 -8.75 -2.55
CA GLU A 85 -2.96 -9.59 -2.91
C GLU A 85 -4.07 -8.74 -3.55
N VAL A 86 -4.68 -9.24 -4.61
CA VAL A 86 -5.89 -8.65 -5.20
C VAL A 86 -7.12 -9.30 -4.58
N ARG A 87 -8.06 -8.50 -4.08
CA ARG A 87 -9.35 -8.95 -3.53
C ARG A 87 -10.53 -8.28 -4.22
#